data_AF-A0ABD1P006-F1
#
_entry.id   AF-A0ABD1P006-F1
#
_cell.length_a   1.000
_cell.length_b   1.000
_cell.length_c   1.000
_cell.angle_alpha   90.00
_cell.angle_beta   90.00
_cell.angle_gamma   90.00
#
_symmetry.space_group_name_H-M   'P 1'
#
loop_
_entity.id
_entity.type
_entity.pdbx_description
1 polymer ?
#
loop_
_entity_poly.entity_id
_entity_poly.type
_entity_poly.pdbx_seq_one_letter_code
_entity_poly.pdbx_strand_id
1 'polypeptide(L)'
;MQSIRNNAKYFMRLVRNQVRFIVPPCYPYWTEVLEVQRAQLHSIIEDDRSPNEYQTVCAAVDRLTADCYRDYKLKAHNHLKEHGPSRLYGKLSVEEWQKCIDFFTSPTFVERSTKNKVNRGKAKYLSVHGSKSFSATHYDSVQDKFVEVRETQQTRITFSGVLVDACAIAKEVLKERRRHVRGVGRVLKCTLPP
;
A
#
# COMPACT_ATOMS: atom_id res chain seq x y z
N MET A 1 -26.87 -6.37 -21.73
CA MET A 1 -25.58 -6.23 -21.01
C MET A 1 -25.06 -4.78 -20.85
N GLN A 2 -25.89 -3.72 -20.94
CA GLN A 2 -25.43 -2.33 -20.78
C GLN A 2 -25.29 -1.88 -19.31
N SER A 3 -25.89 -2.61 -18.35
CA SER A 3 -26.02 -2.17 -16.95
C SER A 3 -24.79 -2.41 -16.06
N ILE A 4 -23.97 -3.43 -16.35
CA ILE A 4 -22.77 -3.76 -15.55
C ILE A 4 -21.64 -2.74 -15.82
N ARG A 5 -21.48 -2.27 -17.07
CA ARG A 5 -20.51 -1.23 -17.43
C ARG A 5 -20.75 0.11 -16.71
N ASN A 6 -22.02 0.44 -16.46
CA ASN A 6 -22.39 1.73 -15.86
C ASN A 6 -22.24 1.76 -14.32
N ASN A 7 -21.84 0.66 -13.68
CA ASN A 7 -21.77 0.62 -12.21
C ASN A 7 -20.56 -0.18 -11.69
N ALA A 8 -19.37 0.15 -12.18
CA ALA A 8 -18.10 -0.46 -11.73
C ALA A 8 -17.96 -0.46 -10.20
N LYS A 9 -18.40 0.60 -9.51
CA LYS A 9 -18.41 0.67 -8.03
C LYS A 9 -19.28 -0.42 -7.41
N TYR A 10 -20.47 -0.66 -7.99
CA TYR A 10 -21.37 -1.71 -7.53
C TYR A 10 -20.78 -3.11 -7.78
N PHE A 11 -20.18 -3.34 -8.95
CA PHE A 11 -19.51 -4.59 -9.27
C PHE A 11 -18.37 -4.90 -8.28
N MET A 12 -17.49 -3.91 -8.03
CA MET A 12 -16.42 -4.03 -7.03
C MET A 12 -16.96 -4.37 -5.63
N ARG A 13 -18.07 -3.74 -5.23
CA ARG A 13 -18.72 -4.00 -3.94
C ARG A 13 -19.28 -5.42 -3.89
N LEU A 14 -19.89 -5.89 -4.98
CA LEU A 14 -20.43 -7.24 -5.09
C LEU A 14 -19.31 -8.28 -4.95
N VAL A 15 -18.23 -8.15 -5.72
CA VAL A 15 -17.07 -9.05 -5.64
C VAL A 15 -16.50 -9.08 -4.22
N ARG A 16 -16.32 -7.91 -3.59
CA ARG A 16 -15.85 -7.82 -2.21
C ARG A 16 -16.76 -8.54 -1.22
N ASN A 17 -18.07 -8.41 -1.37
CA ASN A 17 -19.03 -9.08 -0.50
C ASN A 17 -18.99 -10.60 -0.69
N GLN A 18 -18.87 -11.07 -1.93
CA GLN A 18 -18.80 -12.50 -2.23
C GLN A 18 -17.52 -13.14 -1.69
N VAL A 19 -16.36 -12.48 -1.87
CA VAL A 19 -15.09 -12.97 -1.29
C VAL A 19 -15.20 -13.13 0.22
N ARG A 20 -15.84 -12.18 0.91
CA ARG A 20 -16.03 -12.23 2.37
C ARG A 20 -17.02 -13.30 2.83
N PHE A 21 -17.95 -13.68 1.97
CA PHE A 21 -18.97 -14.67 2.29
C PHE A 21 -18.46 -16.09 2.04
N ILE A 22 -17.64 -16.28 1.00
CA ILE A 22 -17.19 -17.60 0.55
C ILE A 22 -15.84 -18.00 1.18
N VAL A 23 -14.94 -17.03 1.39
CA VAL A 23 -13.54 -17.30 1.73
C VAL A 23 -13.18 -16.70 3.10
N PRO A 24 -12.98 -17.52 4.14
CA PRO A 24 -12.47 -17.04 5.41
C PRO A 24 -11.01 -16.54 5.27
N PRO A 25 -10.60 -15.50 6.02
CA PRO A 25 -9.29 -14.87 5.87
C PRO A 25 -8.14 -15.66 6.55
N CYS A 26 -8.20 -16.99 6.53
CA CYS A 26 -7.24 -17.89 7.17
C CYS A 26 -6.20 -18.49 6.20
N TYR A 27 -6.39 -18.39 4.88
CA TYR A 27 -5.41 -18.89 3.91
C TYR A 27 -4.20 -17.95 3.80
N PRO A 28 -2.96 -18.47 3.79
CA PRO A 28 -1.74 -17.69 3.60
C PRO A 28 -1.78 -16.78 2.36
N TYR A 29 -2.17 -17.33 1.21
CA TYR A 29 -2.21 -16.66 -0.10
C TYR A 29 -3.50 -16.98 -0.86
N TRP A 30 -3.86 -16.14 -1.84
CA TRP A 30 -5.01 -16.38 -2.72
C TRP A 30 -4.92 -17.71 -3.49
N THR A 31 -3.70 -18.08 -3.88
CA THR A 31 -3.42 -19.34 -4.59
C THR A 31 -3.70 -20.59 -3.77
N GLU A 32 -3.76 -20.46 -2.44
CA GLU A 32 -4.04 -21.57 -1.52
C GLU A 32 -5.52 -21.65 -1.13
N VAL A 33 -6.35 -20.71 -1.60
CA VAL A 33 -7.81 -20.79 -1.45
C VAL A 33 -8.33 -21.99 -2.23
N LEU A 34 -9.25 -22.74 -1.62
CA LEU A 34 -9.77 -23.97 -2.19
C LEU A 34 -10.31 -23.72 -3.60
N GLU A 35 -10.02 -24.63 -4.52
CA GLU A 35 -10.48 -24.50 -5.91
C GLU A 35 -12.00 -24.40 -6.00
N VAL A 36 -12.72 -25.15 -5.15
CA VAL A 36 -14.19 -25.06 -5.05
C VAL A 36 -14.66 -23.65 -4.70
N GLN A 37 -13.98 -22.97 -3.77
CA GLN A 37 -14.32 -21.59 -3.37
C GLN A 37 -14.01 -20.59 -4.48
N ARG A 38 -12.89 -20.78 -5.21
CA ARG A 38 -12.55 -19.96 -6.37
C ARG A 38 -13.55 -20.18 -7.50
N ALA A 39 -13.90 -21.42 -7.80
CA ALA A 39 -14.90 -21.78 -8.81
C ALA A 39 -16.27 -21.18 -8.51
N GLN A 40 -16.71 -21.18 -7.24
CA GLN A 40 -17.95 -20.50 -6.82
C GLN A 40 -17.92 -18.99 -7.08
N LEU A 41 -16.77 -18.33 -6.91
CA LEU A 41 -16.63 -16.91 -7.23
C LEU A 41 -16.70 -16.66 -8.74
N HIS A 42 -16.13 -17.55 -9.56
CA HIS A 42 -16.22 -17.46 -11.02
C HIS A 42 -17.64 -17.73 -11.53
N SER A 43 -18.37 -18.70 -10.96
CA SER A 43 -19.73 -19.02 -11.39
C SER A 43 -20.72 -17.89 -11.13
N ILE A 44 -20.45 -17.02 -10.15
CA ILE A 44 -21.30 -15.84 -9.85
C ILE A 44 -21.13 -14.74 -10.91
N ILE A 45 -20.04 -14.78 -11.70
CA ILE A 45 -19.68 -13.75 -12.68
C ILE A 45 -20.03 -14.23 -14.09
N GLU A 46 -21.18 -14.91 -14.26
CA GLU A 46 -21.69 -15.41 -15.55
C GLU A 46 -21.42 -14.42 -16.69
N ASP A 47 -20.70 -14.89 -17.71
CA ASP A 47 -20.23 -14.06 -18.83
C ASP A 47 -20.36 -14.82 -20.15
N ASP A 48 -21.36 -14.45 -20.96
CA ASP A 48 -21.65 -15.02 -22.29
C ASP A 48 -20.65 -14.56 -23.38
N ARG A 49 -19.42 -14.21 -23.00
CA ARG A 49 -18.39 -13.73 -23.92
C ARG A 49 -17.69 -14.86 -24.67
N SER A 50 -17.03 -14.52 -25.77
CA SER A 50 -16.25 -15.49 -26.54
C SER A 50 -15.15 -16.15 -25.67
N PRO A 51 -14.73 -17.39 -25.95
CA PRO A 51 -13.80 -18.14 -25.09
C PRO A 51 -12.49 -17.37 -24.75
N ASN A 52 -11.94 -16.61 -25.69
CA ASN A 52 -10.72 -15.81 -25.47
C ASN A 52 -10.97 -14.58 -24.58
N GLU A 53 -12.11 -13.92 -24.74
CA GLU A 53 -12.50 -12.80 -23.89
C GLU A 53 -12.83 -13.29 -22.48
N TYR A 54 -13.50 -14.45 -22.36
CA TYR A 54 -13.80 -15.11 -21.10
C TYR A 54 -12.52 -15.37 -20.28
N GLN A 55 -11.46 -15.89 -20.90
CA GLN A 55 -10.20 -16.14 -20.20
C GLN A 55 -9.53 -14.85 -19.68
N THR A 56 -9.59 -13.77 -20.46
CA THR A 56 -9.08 -12.46 -20.05
C THR A 56 -9.90 -11.88 -18.88
N VAL A 57 -11.21 -12.06 -18.91
CA VAL A 57 -12.13 -11.64 -17.83
C VAL A 57 -11.86 -12.45 -16.57
N CYS A 58 -11.73 -13.77 -16.65
CA CYS A 58 -11.37 -14.62 -15.51
C CYS A 58 -10.07 -14.15 -14.86
N ALA A 59 -9.02 -13.89 -15.64
CA ALA A 59 -7.75 -13.39 -15.10
C ALA A 59 -7.86 -11.99 -14.46
N ALA A 60 -8.78 -11.15 -14.93
CA ALA A 60 -9.06 -9.85 -14.30
C ALA A 60 -9.85 -10.01 -12.99
N VAL A 61 -10.85 -10.89 -12.98
CA VAL A 61 -11.63 -11.27 -11.81
C VAL A 61 -10.75 -11.87 -10.73
N ASP A 62 -9.84 -12.78 -11.08
CA ASP A 62 -8.90 -13.40 -10.13
C ASP A 62 -7.99 -12.38 -9.45
N ARG A 63 -7.48 -11.41 -10.20
CA ARG A 63 -6.69 -10.32 -9.63
C ARG A 63 -7.53 -9.50 -8.66
N LEU A 64 -8.77 -9.23 -9.04
CA LEU A 64 -9.71 -8.45 -8.23
C LEU A 64 -10.08 -9.14 -6.91
N THR A 65 -10.40 -10.43 -6.98
CA THR A 65 -10.74 -11.25 -5.82
C THR A 65 -9.52 -11.42 -4.91
N ALA A 66 -8.32 -11.62 -5.46
CA ALA A 66 -7.07 -11.68 -4.71
C ALA A 66 -6.77 -10.37 -3.94
N ASP A 67 -6.97 -9.21 -4.58
CA ASP A 67 -6.78 -7.92 -3.92
C ASP A 67 -7.85 -7.67 -2.84
N CYS A 68 -9.12 -8.00 -3.12
CA CYS A 68 -10.20 -7.94 -2.14
C CYS A 68 -9.92 -8.85 -0.93
N TYR A 69 -9.39 -10.05 -1.17
CA TYR A 69 -9.00 -11.00 -0.13
C TYR A 69 -7.85 -10.46 0.73
N ARG A 70 -6.83 -9.87 0.10
CA ARG A 70 -5.69 -9.26 0.81
C ARG A 70 -6.16 -8.14 1.75
N ASP A 71 -7.02 -7.24 1.26
CA ASP A 71 -7.62 -6.16 2.04
C ASP A 71 -8.48 -6.69 3.19
N TYR A 72 -9.29 -7.71 2.92
CA TYR A 72 -10.15 -8.34 3.91
C TYR A 72 -9.33 -8.99 5.03
N LYS A 73 -8.28 -9.73 4.68
CA LYS A 73 -7.35 -10.35 5.62
C LYS A 73 -6.62 -9.33 6.49
N LEU A 74 -6.17 -8.22 5.89
CA LEU A 74 -5.56 -7.12 6.64
C LEU A 74 -6.52 -6.55 7.68
N LYS A 75 -7.78 -6.32 7.30
CA LYS A 75 -8.80 -5.78 8.21
C LYS A 75 -9.16 -6.76 9.32
N ALA A 76 -9.24 -8.06 9.03
CA ALA A 76 -9.46 -9.11 10.03
C ALA A 76 -8.32 -9.14 11.07
N HIS A 77 -7.07 -9.09 10.61
CA HIS A 77 -5.91 -9.05 11.49
C HIS A 77 -5.85 -7.77 12.34
N ASN A 78 -6.21 -6.61 11.78
CA ASN A 78 -6.30 -5.36 12.54
C ASN A 78 -7.40 -5.43 13.61
N HIS A 79 -8.57 -5.99 13.28
CA HIS A 79 -9.65 -6.22 14.23
C HIS A 79 -9.21 -7.12 15.39
N LEU A 80 -8.47 -8.21 15.11
CA LEU A 80 -7.91 -9.07 16.14
C LEU A 80 -6.97 -8.30 17.08
N LYS A 81 -6.14 -7.40 16.53
CA LYS A 81 -5.23 -6.57 17.34
C LYS A 81 -5.95 -5.55 18.22
N GLU A 82 -7.03 -4.97 17.70
CA GLU A 82 -7.75 -3.89 18.37
C GLU A 82 -8.73 -4.41 19.43
N HIS A 83 -9.39 -5.54 19.17
CA HIS A 83 -10.49 -6.04 19.98
C HIS A 83 -10.24 -7.41 20.61
N GLY A 84 -9.15 -8.08 20.27
CA GLY A 84 -8.83 -9.41 20.76
C GLY A 84 -9.67 -10.54 20.13
N PRO A 85 -9.41 -11.79 20.53
CA PRO A 85 -9.99 -12.98 19.91
C PRO A 85 -11.48 -13.16 20.22
N SER A 86 -11.95 -12.69 21.38
CA SER A 86 -13.34 -12.89 21.83
C SER A 86 -14.38 -12.16 20.97
N ARG A 87 -13.98 -11.12 20.22
CA ARG A 87 -14.89 -10.35 19.38
C ARG A 87 -14.85 -10.85 17.94
N LEU A 88 -15.94 -11.45 17.48
CA LEU A 88 -16.10 -11.90 16.10
C LEU A 88 -15.88 -10.78 15.08
N TYR A 89 -15.26 -11.14 13.95
CA TYR A 89 -15.04 -10.23 12.83
C TYR A 89 -16.08 -10.43 11.71
N GLY A 90 -16.93 -9.42 11.51
CA GLY A 90 -17.89 -9.40 10.41
C GLY A 90 -18.97 -10.48 10.56
N LYS A 91 -19.12 -11.32 9.53
CA LYS A 91 -20.12 -12.40 9.46
C LYS A 91 -19.49 -13.81 9.56
N LEU A 92 -18.23 -13.90 10.00
CA LEU A 92 -17.57 -15.19 10.17
C LEU A 92 -18.27 -16.01 11.26
N SER A 93 -18.32 -17.32 11.07
CA SER A 93 -18.71 -18.24 12.14
C SER A 93 -17.65 -18.25 13.25
N VAL A 94 -18.01 -18.79 14.42
CA VAL A 94 -17.06 -18.93 15.54
C VAL A 94 -15.89 -19.81 15.15
N GLU A 95 -16.15 -20.89 14.42
CA GLU A 95 -15.13 -21.84 13.95
C GLU A 95 -14.22 -21.22 12.89
N GLU A 96 -14.78 -20.45 11.94
CA GLU A 96 -14.00 -19.74 10.94
C GLU A 96 -13.13 -18.65 11.57
N TRP A 97 -13.67 -17.94 12.55
CA TRP A 97 -12.91 -16.93 13.28
C TRP A 97 -11.78 -17.55 14.09
N GLN A 98 -12.02 -18.69 14.74
CA GLN A 98 -10.97 -19.42 15.45
C GLN A 98 -9.84 -19.84 14.51
N LYS A 99 -10.16 -20.38 13.32
CA LYS A 99 -9.14 -20.69 12.30
C LYS A 99 -8.33 -19.46 11.87
N CYS A 100 -8.97 -18.28 11.80
CA CYS A 100 -8.27 -17.03 11.50
C CYS A 100 -7.34 -16.61 12.64
N ILE A 101 -7.79 -16.74 13.89
CA ILE A 101 -6.97 -16.48 15.07
C ILE A 101 -5.74 -17.39 15.04
N ASP A 102 -5.93 -18.71 14.92
CA ASP A 102 -4.85 -19.70 14.87
C ASP A 102 -3.86 -19.38 13.76
N PHE A 103 -4.36 -18.96 12.59
CA PHE A 103 -3.52 -18.51 11.49
C PHE A 103 -2.70 -17.25 11.86
N PHE A 104 -3.33 -16.21 12.41
CA PHE A 104 -2.66 -14.94 12.73
C PHE A 104 -1.72 -15.03 13.94
N THR A 105 -1.94 -15.99 14.84
CA THR A 105 -1.08 -16.25 16.00
C THR A 105 -0.04 -17.33 15.73
N SER A 106 -0.13 -18.02 14.59
CA SER A 106 0.84 -19.06 14.22
C SER A 106 2.27 -18.52 14.20
N PRO A 107 3.27 -19.30 14.68
CA PRO A 107 4.67 -18.88 14.68
C PRO A 107 5.15 -18.43 13.30
N THR A 108 4.74 -19.15 12.25
CA THR A 108 5.11 -18.87 10.87
C THR A 108 4.59 -17.52 10.38
N PHE A 109 3.36 -17.14 10.76
CA PHE A 109 2.80 -15.84 10.44
C PHE A 109 3.49 -14.72 11.21
N VAL A 110 3.72 -14.92 12.51
CA VAL A 110 4.38 -13.95 13.39
C VAL A 110 5.80 -13.66 12.89
N GLU A 111 6.59 -14.69 12.61
CA GLU A 111 7.96 -14.56 12.05
C GLU A 111 7.98 -13.82 10.71
N ARG A 112 7.05 -14.14 9.81
CA ARG A 112 6.94 -13.44 8.52
C ARG A 112 6.58 -11.97 8.72
N SER A 113 5.65 -11.70 9.63
CA SER A 113 5.19 -10.35 9.96
C SER A 113 6.29 -9.50 10.59
N THR A 114 7.06 -10.06 11.54
CA THR A 114 8.20 -9.39 12.17
C THR A 114 9.31 -9.13 11.16
N LYS A 115 9.67 -10.12 10.33
CA LYS A 115 10.64 -9.95 9.24
C LYS A 115 10.23 -8.85 8.26
N ASN A 116 8.95 -8.81 7.86
CA ASN A 116 8.42 -7.77 7.00
C ASN A 116 8.46 -6.38 7.65
N LYS A 117 8.18 -6.29 8.96
CA LYS A 117 8.29 -5.03 9.72
C LYS A 117 9.74 -4.54 9.75
N VAL A 118 10.70 -5.41 10.03
CA VAL A 118 12.14 -5.08 10.02
C VAL A 118 12.59 -4.64 8.62
N ASN A 119 12.18 -5.37 7.57
CA ASN A 119 12.51 -5.02 6.19
C ASN A 119 11.93 -3.67 5.77
N ARG A 120 10.70 -3.35 6.20
CA ARG A 120 10.11 -2.01 6.00
C ARG A 120 10.89 -0.93 6.75
N GLY A 121 11.38 -1.22 7.95
CA GLY A 121 12.23 -0.30 8.72
C GLY A 121 13.59 -0.03 8.07
N LYS A 122 14.13 -0.99 7.30
CA LYS A 122 15.36 -0.83 6.51
C LYS A 122 15.17 -0.03 5.21
N ALA A 123 13.95 0.36 4.87
CA ALA A 123 13.70 1.10 3.64
C ALA A 123 14.37 2.48 3.69
N LYS A 124 15.33 2.71 2.78
CA LYS A 124 16.12 3.96 2.68
C LYS A 124 15.25 5.21 2.52
N TYR A 125 14.08 5.06 1.90
CA TYR A 125 13.11 6.13 1.74
C TYR A 125 11.77 5.66 2.31
N LEU A 126 11.19 6.50 3.17
CA LEU A 126 9.81 6.33 3.60
C LEU A 126 8.91 6.42 2.36
N SER A 127 8.03 5.43 2.19
CA SER A 127 6.99 5.52 1.16
C SER A 127 6.05 6.65 1.53
N VAL A 128 6.07 7.71 0.73
CA VAL A 128 5.20 8.88 0.86
C VAL A 128 3.80 8.62 0.28
N HIS A 129 3.62 7.48 -0.38
CA HIS A 129 2.42 7.18 -1.14
C HIS A 129 1.17 7.09 -0.24
N GLY A 130 0.26 8.05 -0.40
CA GLY A 130 -1.04 8.10 0.26
C GLY A 130 -1.06 8.72 1.66
N SER A 131 0.07 9.13 2.23
CA SER A 131 0.14 9.70 3.59
C SER A 131 0.33 11.21 3.60
N LYS A 132 1.11 11.75 2.66
CA LYS A 132 1.36 13.19 2.48
C LYS A 132 1.48 13.50 1.00
N SER A 133 0.99 14.66 0.56
CA SER A 133 1.22 15.13 -0.81
C SER A 133 2.72 15.38 -1.03
N PHE A 134 3.21 15.25 -2.28
CA PHE A 134 4.60 15.58 -2.62
C PHE A 134 5.01 16.96 -2.10
N SER A 135 4.09 17.94 -2.16
CA SER A 135 4.28 19.28 -1.63
C SER A 135 4.47 19.32 -0.12
N ALA A 136 3.69 18.55 0.65
CA ALA A 136 3.82 18.48 2.11
C ALA A 136 5.13 17.84 2.54
N THR A 137 5.56 16.77 1.86
CA THR A 137 6.85 16.11 2.15
C THR A 137 8.04 16.96 1.73
N HIS A 138 7.92 17.68 0.62
CA HIS A 138 8.92 18.66 0.21
C HIS A 138 9.02 19.79 1.24
N TYR A 139 7.88 20.32 1.71
CA TYR A 139 7.84 21.35 2.74
C TYR A 139 8.50 20.90 4.04
N ASP A 140 8.14 19.73 4.57
CA ASP A 140 8.76 19.16 5.78
C ASP A 140 10.28 18.97 5.59
N SER A 141 10.72 18.41 4.45
CA SER A 141 12.14 18.20 4.16
C SER A 141 12.93 19.50 3.97
N VAL A 142 12.27 20.56 3.51
CA VAL A 142 12.86 21.90 3.40
C VAL A 142 12.92 22.54 4.78
N GLN A 143 11.87 22.40 5.58
CA GLN A 143 11.82 22.92 6.95
C GLN A 143 12.87 22.26 7.85
N ASP A 144 13.04 20.95 7.78
CA ASP A 144 14.07 20.21 8.52
C ASP A 144 15.48 20.69 8.13
N LYS A 145 15.74 20.89 6.83
CA LYS A 145 17.01 21.46 6.34
C LYS A 145 17.20 22.91 6.77
N PHE A 146 16.13 23.70 6.80
CA PHE A 146 16.20 25.08 7.30
C PHE A 146 16.51 25.13 8.79
N VAL A 147 15.97 24.20 9.59
CA VAL A 147 16.30 24.07 11.02
C VAL A 147 17.76 23.65 11.19
N GLU A 148 18.24 22.65 10.45
CA GLU A 148 19.64 22.19 10.50
C GLU A 148 20.63 23.29 10.07
N VAL A 149 20.32 24.05 9.02
CA VAL A 149 21.11 25.21 8.56
C VAL A 149 21.05 26.35 9.58
N ARG A 150 19.90 26.58 10.22
CA ARG A 150 19.76 27.60 11.27
C ARG A 150 20.58 27.23 12.51
N GLU A 151 20.59 25.98 12.94
CA GLU A 151 21.38 25.52 14.09
C GLU A 151 22.90 25.60 13.82
N THR A 152 23.33 25.25 12.61
CA THR A 152 24.74 25.41 12.18
C THR A 152 25.16 26.87 11.94
N GLN A 153 24.23 27.75 11.56
CA GLN A 153 24.50 29.19 11.47
C GLN A 153 24.44 29.88 12.83
N GLN A 154 23.57 29.46 13.74
CA GLN A 154 23.45 30.03 15.08
C GLN A 154 24.67 29.69 15.96
N THR A 155 25.36 28.58 15.67
CA THR A 155 26.68 28.25 16.22
C THR A 155 27.83 29.03 15.54
N ARG A 156 27.63 29.59 14.35
CA ARG A 156 28.59 30.50 13.68
C ARG A 156 28.40 31.97 14.05
N ILE A 157 27.18 32.43 14.33
CA ILE A 157 26.86 33.85 14.59
C ILE A 157 27.37 34.34 15.96
N THR A 158 27.76 33.43 16.86
CA THR A 158 28.55 33.80 18.06
C THR A 158 29.99 34.20 17.74
N PHE A 159 30.46 34.06 16.49
CA PHE A 159 31.78 34.52 16.04
C PHE A 159 31.65 35.38 14.78
N SER A 160 31.76 36.69 14.97
CA SER A 160 31.85 37.77 13.96
C SER A 160 30.55 38.21 13.28
N GLY A 161 30.18 39.47 13.55
CA GLY A 161 29.02 40.15 12.98
C GLY A 161 29.22 40.51 11.51
N VAL A 162 28.85 39.60 10.61
CA VAL A 162 28.80 39.87 9.17
C VAL A 162 27.35 39.78 8.69
N LEU A 163 26.90 40.83 7.98
CA LEU A 163 25.58 40.92 7.34
C LEU A 163 25.43 39.80 6.30
N VAL A 164 24.40 38.97 6.48
CA VAL A 164 24.09 37.84 5.60
C VAL A 164 23.30 38.34 4.38
N ASP A 165 23.86 38.20 3.17
CA ASP A 165 23.18 38.51 1.90
C ASP A 165 22.17 37.40 1.56
N ALA A 166 20.91 37.65 1.89
CA ALA A 166 19.79 36.76 1.63
C ALA A 166 19.59 36.43 0.13
N CYS A 167 20.01 37.32 -0.79
CA CYS A 167 19.89 37.08 -2.22
C CYS A 167 20.91 36.06 -2.73
N ALA A 168 22.12 36.02 -2.16
CA ALA A 168 23.12 35.00 -2.49
C ALA A 168 22.67 33.60 -2.06
N ILE A 169 22.10 33.48 -0.86
CA ILE A 169 21.55 32.21 -0.34
C ILE A 169 20.39 31.71 -1.21
N ALA A 170 19.47 32.61 -1.59
CA ALA A 170 18.35 32.24 -2.46
C ALA A 170 18.82 31.71 -3.82
N LYS A 171 19.85 32.32 -4.43
CA LYS A 171 20.42 31.86 -5.70
C LYS A 171 21.14 30.51 -5.59
N GLU A 172 21.77 30.22 -4.45
CA GLU A 172 22.46 28.95 -4.21
C GLU A 172 21.48 27.80 -3.93
N VAL A 173 20.45 28.03 -3.12
CA VAL A 173 19.41 27.05 -2.79
C VAL A 173 18.53 26.72 -4.00
N LEU A 174 18.30 27.70 -4.89
CA LEU A 174 17.38 27.56 -6.03
C LEU A 174 18.05 27.11 -7.34
N LYS A 175 19.33 26.69 -7.34
CA LYS A 175 20.00 26.25 -8.57
C LYS A 175 19.20 25.16 -9.31
N GLU A 176 18.86 25.50 -10.56
CA GLU A 176 18.19 24.76 -11.65
C GLU A 176 17.44 23.46 -11.32
N ARG A 177 16.10 23.52 -11.49
CA ARG A 177 15.21 22.35 -11.53
C ARG A 177 15.64 21.39 -12.65
N ARG A 178 16.01 20.17 -12.28
CA ARG A 178 16.27 19.08 -13.23
C ARG A 178 15.05 18.85 -14.14
N ARG A 179 15.28 18.79 -15.45
CA ARG A 179 14.24 18.50 -16.44
C ARG A 179 13.63 17.12 -16.17
N HIS A 180 12.30 17.08 -16.12
CA HIS A 180 11.51 15.88 -15.91
C HIS A 180 11.32 15.14 -17.24
N VAL A 181 11.78 13.89 -17.34
CA VAL A 181 11.37 13.00 -18.43
C VAL A 181 10.19 12.16 -17.95
N ARG A 182 9.07 12.22 -18.67
CA ARG A 182 7.89 11.40 -18.38
C ARG A 182 8.21 9.93 -18.66
N GLY A 183 7.84 9.05 -17.73
CA GLY A 183 7.75 7.60 -17.99
C GLY A 183 8.58 6.69 -17.10
N VAL A 184 9.46 7.21 -16.24
CA VAL A 184 10.20 6.36 -15.28
C VAL A 184 10.01 6.92 -13.88
N GLY A 185 9.29 6.19 -13.02
CA GLY A 185 9.05 6.56 -11.63
C GLY A 185 10.30 6.51 -10.73
N ARG A 186 11.51 6.73 -11.28
CA ARG A 186 12.79 6.86 -10.56
C ARG A 186 13.76 7.74 -11.37
N VAL A 187 14.40 8.69 -10.70
CA VAL A 187 15.59 9.40 -11.23
C VAL A 187 16.82 8.55 -10.92
N LEU A 188 17.44 7.96 -11.94
CA LEU A 188 18.82 7.50 -11.85
C LEU A 188 19.74 8.74 -11.95
N LYS A 189 20.72 8.86 -11.06
CA LYS A 189 21.82 9.81 -11.28
C LYS A 189 22.59 9.30 -12.51
N CYS A 190 22.64 10.10 -13.59
CA CYS A 190 23.67 9.96 -14.60
C CYS A 190 25.03 10.09 -13.90
N THR A 191 25.79 9.01 -13.85
CA THR A 191 27.23 9.06 -13.68
C THR A 191 27.81 9.30 -15.07
N LEU A 192 28.32 10.50 -15.32
CA LEU A 192 29.28 10.68 -16.41
C LEU A 192 30.61 10.04 -15.96
N PRO A 193 31.32 9.30 -16.83
CA PRO A 193 32.68 8.88 -16.54
C PRO A 193 33.63 10.10 -16.57
N PRO A 194 34.83 9.98 -15.97
CA PRO A 194 35.81 11.07 -15.88
C PRO A 194 36.29 11.58 -17.23
#